data_AF-A0A9K3PJD9-F1
#
_entry.id   AF-A0A9K3PJD9-F1
#
_cell.length_a   1.000
_cell.length_b   1.000
_cell.length_c   1.000
_cell.angle_alpha   90.00
_cell.angle_beta   90.00
_cell.angle_gamma   90.00
#
_symmetry.space_group_name_H-M   'P 1'
#
loop_
_entity.id
_entity.type
_entity.pdbx_description
1 polymer ?
#
loop_
_entity_poly.entity_id
_entity_poly.type
_entity_poly.pdbx_seq_one_letter_code
_entity_poly.pdbx_strand_id
1 'polypeptide(L)'
;MPPAGNSHSNNHNNNSNNKDDDDDDNEKNNKMTDKHKRHESDDEEEEDIPAARSSVTSSEDDSDPVMISPHASPDKPSLLVDKTTTVADKNNVTDRFEDSIQVPDTPMQKTAVAAASPPSFITTGLQKKASPWKIENWIALSLTLDGRDKITKTLSYVSRLMAWWILAYGAKTAFNKHQSLRFTNFYKALANSRKAFRLGRSITEAHKIASMGLVGVWCWHLKKQIEKLEGVQEASDDSDGTESQQKQNKKPPVPLVRRASSNIGWGPMTLEESDGTIAGSTRALVRSASNMAYRKMYRPMISRVSSTLAAAAASETPASEWWMATGSALKMLGLLGFWLGDNVNYLSSSGALDNYTFSQEERASRRQRWQTFASHKANQAYFMGAIAGLVTNAYAYHRFRKDKLAHAKKEYQESLQQSSDEEPDKEEQKHTLNQLKKLQEKQFVLFLALLKSCVDVTVFSNNPGIDLHQKFRGKKNHEGFHCLCGLISAGTVLYNNFPDAKK
;
A
#
# COMPACT_ATOMS: atom_id res chain seq x y z
N MET A 1 -28.33 45.27 -68.04
CA MET A 1 -27.97 44.71 -69.36
C MET A 1 -27.83 43.19 -69.21
N PRO A 2 -28.35 42.37 -70.15
CA PRO A 2 -28.12 40.92 -70.24
C PRO A 2 -26.77 40.64 -70.97
N PRO A 3 -26.41 39.41 -71.43
CA PRO A 3 -26.98 38.05 -71.28
C PRO A 3 -26.05 37.15 -70.41
N ALA A 4 -25.99 35.80 -70.43
CA ALA A 4 -26.60 34.68 -71.19
C ALA A 4 -26.67 33.42 -70.27
N GLY A 5 -27.03 32.19 -70.66
CA GLY A 5 -27.50 31.61 -71.94
C GLY A 5 -27.61 30.06 -71.82
N ASN A 6 -28.71 29.47 -72.30
CA ASN A 6 -29.04 28.03 -72.17
C ASN A 6 -28.07 27.05 -72.86
N SER A 7 -28.05 25.78 -72.42
CA SER A 7 -28.27 24.63 -73.35
C SER A 7 -28.54 23.26 -72.68
N HIS A 8 -29.71 22.69 -73.02
CA HIS A 8 -30.04 21.25 -73.18
C HIS A 8 -30.12 20.37 -71.89
N SER A 9 -31.21 19.62 -71.61
CA SER A 9 -31.95 18.60 -72.41
C SER A 9 -31.14 17.29 -72.52
N ASN A 10 -31.63 16.08 -72.18
CA ASN A 10 -33.03 15.63 -72.09
C ASN A 10 -33.22 14.34 -71.24
N ASN A 11 -34.50 14.01 -70.99
CA ASN A 11 -35.10 12.67 -70.88
C ASN A 11 -35.28 11.95 -69.50
N HIS A 12 -36.41 11.23 -69.43
CA HIS A 12 -36.98 10.55 -68.25
C HIS A 12 -36.29 9.22 -67.87
N ASN A 13 -36.46 8.78 -66.62
CA ASN A 13 -37.30 7.59 -66.40
C ASN A 13 -38.05 7.63 -65.05
N ASN A 14 -39.23 7.00 -65.02
CA ASN A 14 -40.11 6.93 -63.84
C ASN A 14 -39.67 5.81 -62.88
N ASN A 15 -39.89 6.02 -61.58
CA ASN A 15 -40.67 5.03 -60.82
C ASN A 15 -41.42 5.70 -59.66
N SER A 16 -42.67 5.32 -59.46
CA SER A 16 -43.57 5.85 -58.43
C SER A 16 -43.80 4.84 -57.30
N ASN A 17 -44.68 5.18 -56.35
CA ASN A 17 -45.25 4.33 -55.30
C ASN A 17 -44.27 4.04 -54.13
N ASN A 18 -44.45 4.53 -52.91
CA ASN A 18 -45.70 4.73 -52.19
C ASN A 18 -45.72 6.05 -51.38
N LYS A 19 -46.90 6.64 -51.31
CA LYS A 19 -47.31 7.65 -50.34
C LYS A 19 -48.79 7.39 -50.07
N ASP A 20 -49.09 6.89 -48.89
CA ASP A 20 -50.43 6.90 -48.31
C ASP A 20 -50.33 7.71 -47.01
N ASP A 21 -51.37 8.49 -46.74
CA ASP A 21 -51.37 9.62 -45.81
C ASP A 21 -51.99 9.28 -44.44
N ASP A 22 -52.35 10.34 -43.70
CA ASP A 22 -53.34 10.41 -42.63
C ASP A 22 -52.96 9.92 -41.21
N ASP A 23 -52.46 10.90 -40.43
CA ASP A 23 -53.15 11.52 -39.29
C ASP A 23 -53.59 10.75 -38.01
N ASP A 24 -53.67 11.58 -36.96
CA ASP A 24 -54.40 11.50 -35.69
C ASP A 24 -53.81 10.90 -34.39
N ASP A 25 -54.31 11.51 -33.31
CA ASP A 25 -54.32 11.13 -31.89
C ASP A 25 -53.04 11.14 -31.02
N ASN A 26 -52.65 12.37 -30.66
CA ASN A 26 -52.88 12.89 -29.31
C ASN A 26 -53.32 11.87 -28.21
N GLU A 27 -52.38 11.36 -27.39
CA GLU A 27 -52.74 10.92 -26.03
C GLU A 27 -51.77 11.43 -24.95
N LYS A 28 -52.29 12.32 -24.10
CA LYS A 28 -51.73 12.61 -22.77
C LYS A 28 -52.19 11.53 -21.81
N ASN A 29 -51.27 10.87 -21.09
CA ASN A 29 -51.61 10.34 -19.78
C ASN A 29 -50.45 10.36 -18.77
N ASN A 30 -50.54 11.34 -17.87
CA ASN A 30 -50.51 11.18 -16.42
C ASN A 30 -49.51 10.19 -15.79
N LYS A 31 -48.52 10.75 -15.07
CA LYS A 31 -47.99 10.11 -13.85
C LYS A 31 -48.03 11.05 -12.66
N MET A 32 -49.20 11.07 -12.03
CA MET A 32 -49.48 11.70 -10.74
C MET A 32 -48.84 10.84 -9.63
N THR A 33 -48.06 11.43 -8.72
CA THR A 33 -47.73 10.84 -7.41
C THR A 33 -47.37 11.93 -6.41
N ASP A 34 -48.32 12.17 -5.53
CA ASP A 34 -48.34 12.86 -4.24
C ASP A 34 -47.09 13.58 -3.71
N LYS A 35 -47.22 14.90 -3.60
CA LYS A 35 -46.60 15.67 -2.51
C LYS A 35 -47.49 15.59 -1.28
N HIS A 36 -47.11 14.79 -0.28
CA HIS A 36 -47.71 14.93 1.05
C HIS A 36 -47.11 16.12 1.79
N LYS A 37 -47.92 17.16 1.94
CA LYS A 37 -47.68 18.35 2.74
C LYS A 37 -48.32 18.11 4.11
N ARG A 38 -47.53 17.83 5.15
CA ARG A 38 -48.04 17.72 6.52
C ARG A 38 -47.95 19.07 7.22
N HIS A 39 -49.11 19.58 7.61
CA HIS A 39 -49.28 20.64 8.61
C HIS A 39 -49.44 19.95 9.96
N GLU A 40 -48.70 20.40 10.96
CA GLU A 40 -48.89 20.24 12.41
C GLU A 40 -48.19 21.49 12.96
N SER A 41 -48.89 22.62 13.10
CA SER A 41 -49.75 22.99 14.25
C SER A 41 -48.89 23.30 15.48
N ASP A 42 -48.52 24.58 15.59
CA ASP A 42 -48.04 25.16 16.85
C ASP A 42 -49.23 25.15 17.83
N ASP A 43 -49.05 24.58 19.02
CA ASP A 43 -49.90 24.82 20.17
C ASP A 43 -48.98 25.05 21.39
N GLU A 44 -49.34 26.04 22.19
CA GLU A 44 -48.62 26.50 23.37
C GLU A 44 -48.94 25.58 24.55
N GLU A 45 -47.95 25.28 25.40
CA GLU A 45 -48.23 25.03 26.82
C GLU A 45 -47.00 25.35 27.68
N GLU A 46 -47.13 26.40 28.50
CA GLU A 46 -46.27 26.66 29.65
C GLU A 46 -46.51 25.57 30.70
N GLU A 47 -45.46 24.92 31.20
CA GLU A 47 -45.47 24.47 32.60
C GLU A 47 -44.17 24.86 33.32
N ASP A 48 -44.40 25.27 34.56
CA ASP A 48 -43.50 25.97 35.46
C ASP A 48 -42.76 24.97 36.39
N ILE A 49 -42.21 25.45 37.53
CA ILE A 49 -41.84 24.64 38.73
C ILE A 49 -40.40 24.02 38.74
N PRO A 50 -39.57 24.23 39.79
CA PRO A 50 -39.29 25.48 40.49
C PRO A 50 -37.78 25.67 40.79
N ALA A 51 -37.43 26.80 41.44
CA ALA A 51 -36.11 26.97 42.03
C ALA A 51 -35.90 26.12 43.30
N ALA A 52 -34.77 25.39 43.37
CA ALA A 52 -34.24 24.83 44.63
C ALA A 52 -32.99 25.61 45.05
N ARG A 53 -33.21 26.72 45.75
CA ARG A 53 -32.18 27.57 46.36
C ARG A 53 -31.76 26.92 47.69
N SER A 54 -30.49 26.49 47.83
CA SER A 54 -29.89 26.27 49.15
C SER A 54 -28.62 27.09 49.30
N SER A 55 -28.67 28.00 50.26
CA SER A 55 -27.56 28.85 50.70
C SER A 55 -26.77 28.14 51.79
N VAL A 56 -25.45 28.02 51.62
CA VAL A 56 -24.52 27.97 52.75
C VAL A 56 -23.37 28.94 52.47
N THR A 57 -23.08 29.75 53.48
CA THR A 57 -22.13 30.86 53.46
C THR A 57 -20.77 30.46 54.03
N SER A 58 -19.71 30.95 53.38
CA SER A 58 -18.42 31.39 53.97
C SER A 58 -17.89 30.77 55.28
N SER A 59 -16.76 30.09 55.17
CA SER A 59 -15.53 30.32 55.95
C SER A 59 -14.39 29.94 54.99
N GLU A 60 -13.46 30.82 54.60
CA GLU A 60 -12.40 31.37 55.43
C GLU A 60 -11.70 30.29 56.26
N ASP A 61 -10.64 29.72 55.68
CA ASP A 61 -9.39 29.51 56.42
C ASP A 61 -8.21 29.46 55.44
N ASP A 62 -7.15 30.20 55.77
CA ASP A 62 -5.87 30.21 55.05
C ASP A 62 -5.11 28.89 55.27
N SER A 63 -4.51 28.31 54.22
CA SER A 63 -3.06 28.04 54.20
C SER A 63 -2.60 27.18 53.00
N ASP A 64 -1.68 27.75 52.22
CA ASP A 64 -0.79 27.07 51.26
C ASP A 64 0.47 27.97 51.12
N PRO A 65 1.67 27.45 50.84
CA PRO A 65 2.25 26.19 51.29
C PRO A 65 3.70 26.36 51.83
N VAL A 66 4.01 25.82 53.02
CA VAL A 66 5.39 25.85 53.56
C VAL A 66 6.19 24.62 53.08
N MET A 67 6.75 24.72 51.88
CA MET A 67 7.72 23.75 51.34
C MET A 67 9.12 23.97 51.94
N ILE A 68 9.39 23.35 53.10
CA ILE A 68 10.74 23.27 53.66
C ILE A 68 11.57 22.26 52.85
N SER A 69 12.53 22.75 52.07
CA SER A 69 13.62 21.94 51.53
C SER A 69 14.78 21.86 52.52
N PRO A 70 15.20 20.66 52.97
CA PRO A 70 16.48 20.49 53.63
C PRO A 70 17.61 20.35 52.59
N HIS A 71 18.62 21.22 52.72
CA HIS A 71 19.92 21.05 52.08
C HIS A 71 20.59 19.73 52.46
N ALA A 72 21.14 19.01 51.48
CA ALA A 72 22.31 18.15 51.68
C ALA A 72 23.04 17.93 50.35
N SER A 73 24.17 18.63 50.16
CA SER A 73 25.22 18.19 49.23
C SER A 73 26.28 17.42 50.01
N PRO A 74 26.91 16.42 49.40
CA PRO A 74 28.29 16.09 49.71
C PRO A 74 29.18 16.21 48.46
N ASP A 75 30.14 17.12 48.56
CA ASP A 75 31.55 16.95 48.19
C ASP A 75 31.90 16.21 46.88
N LYS A 76 32.31 17.00 45.88
CA LYS A 76 33.29 16.55 44.89
C LYS A 76 34.66 17.17 45.20
N PRO A 77 35.69 16.37 45.50
CA PRO A 77 37.04 16.90 45.68
C PRO A 77 37.59 17.43 44.35
N SER A 78 38.14 18.64 44.39
CA SER A 78 39.01 19.17 43.36
C SER A 78 40.34 18.42 43.36
N LEU A 79 40.78 17.96 42.19
CA LEU A 79 42.18 17.59 41.98
C LEU A 79 42.73 18.41 40.83
N LEU A 80 43.49 19.42 41.21
CA LEU A 80 44.22 20.36 40.37
C LEU A 80 45.69 20.00 40.55
N VAL A 81 46.30 19.37 39.54
CA VAL A 81 47.75 19.14 39.48
C VAL A 81 48.24 19.57 38.10
N ASP A 82 49.41 20.18 38.11
CA ASP A 82 49.84 21.17 37.13
C ASP A 82 50.57 20.58 35.90
N LYS A 83 50.87 21.49 34.97
CA LYS A 83 51.70 21.31 33.77
C LYS A 83 53.01 20.54 34.04
N THR A 84 53.51 19.87 33.00
CA THR A 84 54.90 20.13 32.59
C THR A 84 55.09 19.98 31.08
N THR A 85 55.94 20.85 30.55
CA THR A 85 56.27 21.02 29.13
C THR A 85 57.31 20.00 28.68
N THR A 86 57.23 19.52 27.44
CA THR A 86 58.44 19.17 26.67
C THR A 86 58.30 19.58 25.21
N VAL A 87 59.24 20.42 24.77
CA VAL A 87 59.47 20.81 23.38
C VAL A 87 60.44 19.81 22.77
N ALA A 88 60.19 19.35 21.55
CA ALA A 88 61.23 18.78 20.68
C ALA A 88 60.81 18.90 19.20
N ASP A 89 61.52 19.72 18.44
CA ASP A 89 61.55 19.67 16.98
C ASP A 89 61.98 18.28 16.48
N LYS A 90 61.55 17.91 15.26
CA LYS A 90 62.48 17.81 14.10
C LYS A 90 61.86 17.36 12.78
N ASN A 91 62.32 18.04 11.72
CA ASN A 91 62.61 17.51 10.38
C ASN A 91 61.45 17.12 9.44
N ASN A 92 60.95 18.14 8.75
CA ASN A 92 61.19 18.32 7.30
C ASN A 92 61.93 17.15 6.59
N VAL A 93 61.22 16.40 5.74
CA VAL A 93 61.78 15.59 4.64
C VAL A 93 60.90 15.77 3.41
N THR A 94 61.17 16.82 2.64
CA THR A 94 60.79 16.90 1.23
C THR A 94 61.90 16.27 0.41
N ASP A 95 61.74 15.03 -0.04
CA ASP A 95 62.64 14.49 -1.05
C ASP A 95 61.90 13.70 -2.15
N ARG A 96 62.21 14.16 -3.36
CA ARG A 96 62.04 13.57 -4.69
C ARG A 96 61.57 12.11 -4.78
N PHE A 97 60.45 11.93 -5.49
CA PHE A 97 60.30 10.86 -6.47
C PHE A 97 59.51 11.41 -7.68
N GLU A 98 60.22 12.09 -8.58
CA GLU A 98 59.73 12.42 -9.92
C GLU A 98 60.04 11.27 -10.88
N ASP A 99 59.31 10.15 -10.78
CA ASP A 99 59.34 9.12 -11.81
C ASP A 99 58.32 9.46 -12.91
N SER A 100 58.84 9.72 -14.11
CA SER A 100 58.11 10.25 -15.24
C SER A 100 57.26 9.17 -15.93
N ILE A 101 56.01 9.01 -15.48
CA ILE A 101 55.00 8.27 -16.23
C ILE A 101 54.33 9.23 -17.21
N GLN A 102 54.77 9.21 -18.47
CA GLN A 102 54.07 9.86 -19.57
C GLN A 102 52.71 9.17 -19.79
N VAL A 103 51.66 9.70 -19.15
CA VAL A 103 50.28 9.37 -19.50
C VAL A 103 49.99 10.04 -20.85
N PRO A 104 49.64 9.28 -21.91
CA PRO A 104 49.39 9.89 -23.21
C PRO A 104 48.14 10.78 -23.15
N ASP A 105 48.32 12.06 -23.48
CA ASP A 105 47.26 13.06 -23.62
C ASP A 105 46.30 12.71 -24.78
N THR A 106 45.49 11.68 -24.56
CA THR A 106 44.31 11.41 -25.37
C THR A 106 43.24 12.37 -24.89
N PRO A 107 42.83 13.39 -25.68
CA PRO A 107 41.81 14.31 -25.24
C PRO A 107 40.54 13.52 -24.97
N MET A 108 40.16 13.40 -23.69
CA MET A 108 38.91 12.78 -23.29
C MET A 108 37.77 13.59 -23.91
N GLN A 109 37.30 13.14 -25.08
CA GLN A 109 36.01 13.53 -25.61
C GLN A 109 35.01 13.22 -24.51
N LYS A 110 34.53 14.27 -23.85
CA LYS A 110 33.35 14.22 -22.99
C LYS A 110 32.19 13.91 -23.93
N THR A 111 31.99 12.63 -24.21
CA THR A 111 30.76 12.10 -24.76
C THR A 111 29.67 12.44 -23.76
N ALA A 112 29.06 13.61 -23.98
CA ALA A 112 27.89 14.03 -23.26
C ALA A 112 26.85 12.93 -23.48
N VAL A 113 26.65 12.10 -22.47
CA VAL A 113 25.66 11.02 -22.52
C VAL A 113 24.32 11.71 -22.65
N ALA A 114 23.82 11.80 -23.89
CA ALA A 114 22.58 12.46 -24.20
C ALA A 114 21.51 11.87 -23.30
N ALA A 115 20.89 12.72 -22.47
CA ALA A 115 19.99 12.26 -21.42
C ALA A 115 18.87 11.43 -22.06
N ALA A 116 18.89 10.11 -21.82
CA ALA A 116 18.03 9.18 -22.53
C ALA A 116 16.57 9.59 -22.31
N SER A 117 15.90 9.97 -23.41
CA SER A 117 14.50 10.41 -23.36
C SER A 117 13.64 9.36 -22.67
N PRO A 118 12.74 9.76 -21.75
CA PRO A 118 11.89 8.80 -21.04
C PRO A 118 11.06 7.98 -22.05
N PRO A 119 10.87 6.67 -21.82
CA PRO A 119 10.02 5.83 -22.66
C PRO A 119 8.65 6.46 -22.92
N SER A 120 8.18 6.43 -24.17
CA SER A 120 6.98 7.16 -24.61
C SER A 120 5.72 6.87 -23.78
N PHE A 121 5.54 5.65 -23.29
CA PHE A 121 4.41 5.31 -22.41
C PHE A 121 4.39 6.14 -21.11
N ILE A 122 5.55 6.59 -20.62
CA ILE A 122 5.66 7.48 -19.44
C ILE A 122 5.20 8.89 -19.79
N THR A 123 5.62 9.45 -20.92
CA THR A 123 5.22 10.81 -21.32
C THR A 123 3.73 10.86 -21.66
N THR A 124 3.23 9.91 -22.45
CA THR A 124 1.79 9.75 -22.73
C THR A 124 0.98 9.53 -21.45
N GLY A 125 1.51 8.75 -20.51
CA GLY A 125 0.92 8.58 -19.19
C GLY A 125 0.77 9.92 -18.47
N LEU A 126 1.89 10.60 -18.17
CA LEU A 126 1.90 11.84 -17.41
C LEU A 126 1.05 12.95 -18.03
N GLN A 127 1.01 13.06 -19.36
CA GLN A 127 0.19 14.03 -20.09
C GLN A 127 -1.33 13.83 -19.91
N LYS A 128 -1.78 12.65 -19.47
CA LYS A 128 -3.20 12.37 -19.22
C LYS A 128 -3.77 13.12 -18.02
N LYS A 129 -2.96 13.43 -17.01
CA LYS A 129 -3.44 14.03 -15.76
C LYS A 129 -3.42 15.55 -15.82
N ALA A 130 -4.38 16.17 -15.13
CA ALA A 130 -4.42 17.61 -15.00
C ALA A 130 -3.15 18.11 -14.30
N SER A 131 -2.76 19.35 -14.60
CA SER A 131 -1.53 19.94 -14.07
C SER A 131 -1.50 19.91 -12.52
N PRO A 132 -0.43 19.39 -11.88
CA PRO A 132 -0.28 19.44 -10.43
C PRO A 132 0.00 20.85 -9.91
N TRP A 133 0.26 21.82 -10.79
CA TRP A 133 0.47 23.22 -10.46
C TRP A 133 -0.84 24.00 -10.25
N LYS A 134 -1.99 23.39 -10.57
CA LYS A 134 -3.33 23.98 -10.38
C LYS A 134 -3.92 23.56 -9.03
N ILE A 135 -4.22 24.53 -8.17
CA ILE A 135 -4.69 24.30 -6.79
C ILE A 135 -6.07 23.63 -6.75
N GLU A 136 -6.91 23.87 -7.75
CA GLU A 136 -8.26 23.32 -7.90
C GLU A 136 -8.24 21.79 -7.95
N ASN A 137 -7.21 21.22 -8.57
CA ASN A 137 -7.04 19.77 -8.66
C ASN A 137 -6.70 19.15 -7.29
N TRP A 138 -5.92 19.86 -6.46
CA TRP A 138 -5.63 19.45 -5.09
C TRP A 138 -6.83 19.60 -4.17
N ILE A 139 -7.62 20.67 -4.34
CA ILE A 139 -8.90 20.86 -3.64
C ILE A 139 -9.84 19.68 -3.97
N ALA A 140 -10.09 19.41 -5.25
CA ALA A 140 -10.91 18.28 -5.70
C ALA A 140 -10.43 16.93 -5.12
N LEU A 141 -9.12 16.68 -5.12
CA LEU A 141 -8.54 15.49 -4.53
C LEU A 141 -8.76 15.42 -3.00
N SER A 142 -8.59 16.53 -2.29
CA SER A 142 -8.72 16.61 -0.81
C SER A 142 -10.15 16.44 -0.29
N LEU A 143 -11.15 16.75 -1.14
CA LEU A 143 -12.57 16.52 -0.86
C LEU A 143 -12.90 15.02 -0.89
N THR A 144 -12.13 14.20 -1.61
CA THR A 144 -12.28 12.74 -1.58
C THR A 144 -11.70 12.14 -0.28
N LEU A 145 -12.42 11.18 0.29
CA LEU A 145 -12.02 10.46 1.51
C LEU A 145 -10.64 9.78 1.33
N ASP A 146 -10.40 9.15 0.18
CA ASP A 146 -9.12 8.51 -0.11
C ASP A 146 -7.99 9.50 -0.41
N GLY A 147 -8.27 10.59 -1.14
CA GLY A 147 -7.30 11.66 -1.41
C GLY A 147 -6.79 12.30 -0.13
N ARG A 148 -7.68 12.56 0.85
CA ARG A 148 -7.30 13.04 2.19
C ARG A 148 -6.32 12.11 2.89
N ASP A 149 -6.57 10.80 2.95
CA ASP A 149 -5.60 9.84 3.53
C ASP A 149 -4.24 9.86 2.80
N LYS A 150 -4.22 10.04 1.47
CA LYS A 150 -2.96 10.04 0.71
C LYS A 150 -2.20 11.36 0.85
N ILE A 151 -2.88 12.50 0.94
CA ILE A 151 -2.27 13.80 1.25
C ILE A 151 -1.64 13.73 2.64
N THR A 152 -2.37 13.28 3.66
CA THR A 152 -1.85 13.10 5.03
C THR A 152 -0.73 12.06 5.08
N LYS A 153 -0.78 10.98 4.27
CA LYS A 153 0.34 10.02 4.11
C LYS A 153 1.59 10.72 3.57
N THR A 154 1.42 11.58 2.57
CA THR A 154 2.52 12.29 1.90
C THR A 154 3.16 13.29 2.84
N LEU A 155 2.37 14.14 3.51
CA LEU A 155 2.84 15.08 4.54
C LEU A 155 3.57 14.35 5.68
N SER A 156 3.08 13.18 6.11
CA SER A 156 3.73 12.34 7.13
C SER A 156 5.12 11.87 6.70
N TYR A 157 5.29 11.44 5.43
CA TYR A 157 6.60 11.06 4.89
C TYR A 157 7.52 12.25 4.59
N VAL A 158 7.01 13.38 4.09
CA VAL A 158 7.80 14.61 3.91
C VAL A 158 8.34 15.09 5.26
N SER A 159 7.49 15.11 6.30
CA SER A 159 7.90 15.51 7.66
C SER A 159 9.00 14.59 8.22
N ARG A 160 8.88 13.28 8.00
CA ARG A 160 9.89 12.30 8.40
C ARG A 160 11.20 12.45 7.62
N LEU A 161 11.13 12.74 6.32
CA LEU A 161 12.29 13.02 5.48
C LEU A 161 12.99 14.32 5.91
N MET A 162 12.24 15.39 6.22
CA MET A 162 12.77 16.65 6.72
C MET A 162 13.45 16.49 8.09
N ALA A 163 12.84 15.75 9.02
CA ALA A 163 13.46 15.42 10.30
C ALA A 163 14.81 14.70 10.10
N TRP A 164 14.85 13.69 9.22
CA TRP A 164 16.08 12.99 8.88
C TRP A 164 17.12 13.92 8.21
N TRP A 165 16.71 14.75 7.24
CA TRP A 165 17.60 15.66 6.52
C TRP A 165 18.25 16.68 7.45
N ILE A 166 17.46 17.30 8.35
CA ILE A 166 17.96 18.28 9.34
C ILE A 166 18.97 17.63 10.30
N LEU A 167 18.79 16.36 10.69
CA LEU A 167 19.77 15.63 11.50
C LEU A 167 21.02 15.19 10.72
N ALA A 168 20.91 14.96 9.42
CA ALA A 168 22.00 14.49 8.58
C ALA A 168 22.94 15.63 8.11
N TYR A 169 22.36 16.78 7.75
CA TYR A 169 23.10 17.94 7.20
C TYR A 169 23.25 19.10 8.18
N GLY A 170 22.42 19.17 9.21
CA GLY A 170 22.58 20.17 10.26
C GLY A 170 23.81 19.87 11.10
N ALA A 171 24.68 20.87 11.29
CA ALA A 171 25.62 20.86 12.40
C ALA A 171 24.86 20.55 13.71
N LYS A 172 25.53 19.93 14.70
CA LYS A 172 24.94 19.43 15.96
C LYS A 172 24.47 20.55 16.93
N THR A 173 24.00 21.68 16.41
CA THR A 173 23.39 22.75 17.18
C THR A 173 22.10 22.26 17.84
N ALA A 174 21.81 22.76 19.05
CA ALA A 174 20.57 22.45 19.76
C ALA A 174 19.32 22.82 18.93
N PHE A 175 19.41 23.87 18.11
CA PHE A 175 18.37 24.33 17.21
C PHE A 175 17.96 23.27 16.17
N ASN A 176 18.93 22.66 15.47
CA ASN A 176 18.63 21.61 14.48
C ASN A 176 18.01 20.37 15.13
N LYS A 177 18.48 19.99 16.33
CA LYS A 177 17.88 18.91 17.12
C LYS A 177 16.41 19.22 17.48
N HIS A 178 16.12 20.46 17.89
CA HIS A 178 14.76 20.89 18.21
C HIS A 178 13.85 20.92 16.98
N GLN A 179 14.32 21.45 15.84
CA GLN A 179 13.54 21.43 14.59
C GLN A 179 13.22 20.00 14.12
N SER A 180 14.21 19.10 14.13
CA SER A 180 13.96 17.70 13.80
C SER A 180 12.95 17.05 14.75
N LEU A 181 12.98 17.39 16.04
CA LEU A 181 12.00 16.88 17.00
C LEU A 181 10.57 17.39 16.68
N ARG A 182 10.41 18.66 16.29
CA ARG A 182 9.12 19.21 15.84
C ARG A 182 8.58 18.44 14.62
N PHE A 183 9.40 18.25 13.59
CA PHE A 183 9.01 17.45 12.41
C PHE A 183 8.72 15.98 12.77
N THR A 184 9.48 15.38 13.70
CA THR A 184 9.21 14.02 14.20
C THR A 184 7.86 13.92 14.91
N ASN A 185 7.52 14.90 15.76
CA ASN A 185 6.25 14.92 16.48
C ASN A 185 5.09 15.16 15.52
N PHE A 186 5.25 16.04 14.52
CA PHE A 186 4.24 16.24 13.47
C PHE A 186 4.02 14.98 12.62
N TYR A 187 5.10 14.28 12.22
CA TYR A 187 5.01 12.96 11.56
C TYR A 187 4.18 11.95 12.38
N LYS A 188 4.44 11.85 13.70
CA LYS A 188 3.71 10.96 14.63
C LYS A 188 2.24 11.34 14.75
N ALA A 189 1.92 12.64 14.90
CA ALA A 189 0.55 13.14 14.98
C ALA A 189 -0.24 12.81 13.70
N LEU A 190 0.34 13.06 12.52
CA LEU A 190 -0.26 12.69 11.22
C LEU A 190 -0.45 11.17 11.09
N ALA A 191 0.50 10.37 11.58
CA ALA A 191 0.39 8.91 11.56
C ALA A 191 -0.77 8.41 12.45
N ASN A 192 -0.94 8.97 13.65
CA ASN A 192 -2.04 8.63 14.56
C ASN A 192 -3.40 9.10 14.04
N SER A 193 -3.50 10.32 13.52
CA SER A 193 -4.70 10.84 12.85
C SER A 193 -5.18 9.89 11.74
N ARG A 194 -4.26 9.34 10.94
CA ARG A 194 -4.58 8.35 9.90
C ARG A 194 -5.05 6.99 10.44
N LYS A 195 -4.64 6.58 11.65
CA LYS A 195 -5.18 5.36 12.30
C LYS A 195 -6.62 5.58 12.72
N ALA A 196 -6.91 6.67 13.43
CA ALA A 196 -8.26 7.05 13.81
C ALA A 196 -9.20 7.17 12.58
N PHE A 197 -8.72 7.77 11.49
CA PHE A 197 -9.46 7.87 10.24
C PHE A 197 -9.78 6.49 9.60
N ARG A 198 -8.85 5.53 9.67
CA ARG A 198 -9.11 4.15 9.21
C ARG A 198 -10.12 3.43 10.09
N LEU A 199 -10.05 3.61 11.41
CA LEU A 199 -11.02 3.06 12.36
C LEU A 199 -12.44 3.56 12.03
N GLY A 200 -12.59 4.88 11.81
CA GLY A 200 -13.84 5.48 11.36
C GLY A 200 -14.35 4.88 10.05
N ARG A 201 -13.49 4.78 9.03
CA ARG A 201 -13.86 4.15 7.74
C ARG A 201 -14.36 2.71 7.91
N SER A 202 -13.76 1.92 8.81
CA SER A 202 -14.21 0.55 9.04
C SER A 202 -15.57 0.43 9.72
N ILE A 203 -15.98 1.41 10.54
CA ILE A 203 -17.35 1.43 11.07
C ILE A 203 -18.33 1.62 9.90
N THR A 204 -18.01 2.52 8.96
CA THR A 204 -18.79 2.73 7.73
C THR A 204 -18.81 1.49 6.82
N GLU A 205 -17.68 0.82 6.60
CA GLU A 205 -17.63 -0.38 5.76
C GLU A 205 -18.29 -1.59 6.44
N ALA A 206 -18.18 -1.76 7.76
CA ALA A 206 -18.91 -2.79 8.50
C ALA A 206 -20.43 -2.58 8.40
N HIS A 207 -20.90 -1.34 8.54
CA HIS A 207 -22.30 -0.98 8.32
C HIS A 207 -22.76 -1.32 6.89
N LYS A 208 -21.95 -0.99 5.86
CA LYS A 208 -22.26 -1.36 4.47
C LYS A 208 -22.33 -2.88 4.27
N ILE A 209 -21.38 -3.64 4.80
CA ILE A 209 -21.35 -5.11 4.67
C ILE A 209 -22.58 -5.73 5.36
N ALA A 210 -22.98 -5.20 6.51
CA ALA A 210 -24.22 -5.59 7.18
C ALA A 210 -25.46 -5.26 6.32
N SER A 211 -25.54 -4.04 5.77
CA SER A 211 -26.68 -3.60 4.93
C SER A 211 -26.76 -4.31 3.58
N MET A 212 -25.66 -4.89 3.07
CA MET A 212 -25.65 -5.69 1.84
C MET A 212 -26.35 -7.06 1.99
N GLY A 213 -26.73 -7.47 3.22
CA GLY A 213 -27.37 -8.77 3.45
C GLY A 213 -26.46 -9.97 3.16
N LEU A 214 -25.15 -9.78 2.96
CA LEU A 214 -24.19 -10.85 2.65
C LEU A 214 -24.15 -11.94 3.73
N VAL A 215 -24.34 -11.55 5.00
CA VAL A 215 -24.49 -12.48 6.12
C VAL A 215 -25.76 -13.33 5.93
N GLY A 216 -26.88 -12.73 5.52
CA GLY A 216 -28.12 -13.44 5.20
C GLY A 216 -27.95 -14.41 4.02
N VAL A 217 -27.28 -14.00 2.94
CA VAL A 217 -26.97 -14.86 1.77
C VAL A 217 -26.06 -16.02 2.17
N TRP A 218 -25.05 -15.77 3.01
CA TRP A 218 -24.16 -16.83 3.50
C TRP A 218 -24.88 -17.80 4.45
N CYS A 219 -25.68 -17.30 5.39
CA CYS A 219 -26.53 -18.12 6.26
C CYS A 219 -27.55 -18.94 5.45
N TRP A 220 -28.14 -18.37 4.40
CA TRP A 220 -29.04 -19.10 3.48
C TRP A 220 -28.30 -20.22 2.74
N HIS A 221 -27.08 -19.95 2.24
CA HIS A 221 -26.25 -20.99 1.64
C HIS A 221 -25.83 -22.08 2.62
N LEU A 222 -25.49 -21.74 3.86
CA LEU A 222 -25.20 -22.72 4.91
C LEU A 222 -26.42 -23.57 5.24
N LYS A 223 -27.60 -22.95 5.44
CA LYS A 223 -28.86 -23.66 5.69
C LYS A 223 -29.15 -24.65 4.56
N LYS A 224 -29.03 -24.22 3.30
CA LYS A 224 -29.23 -25.08 2.12
C LYS A 224 -28.23 -26.24 2.00
N GLN A 225 -27.02 -26.11 2.55
CA GLN A 225 -26.07 -27.22 2.61
C GLN A 225 -26.39 -28.18 3.77
N ILE A 226 -26.89 -27.68 4.90
CA ILE A 226 -27.34 -28.50 6.04
C ILE A 226 -28.59 -29.31 5.64
N GLU A 227 -29.61 -28.67 5.08
CA GLU A 227 -30.82 -29.33 4.57
C GLU A 227 -30.49 -30.43 3.54
N LYS A 228 -29.47 -30.19 2.70
CA LYS A 228 -29.00 -31.19 1.73
C LYS A 228 -28.27 -32.36 2.38
N LEU A 229 -27.63 -32.18 3.54
CA LEU A 229 -26.99 -33.27 4.28
C LEU A 229 -28.03 -34.08 5.06
N GLU A 230 -29.03 -33.42 5.65
CA GLU A 230 -30.14 -34.05 6.38
C GLU A 230 -31.01 -34.90 5.43
N GLY A 231 -31.45 -34.34 4.29
CA GLY A 231 -32.27 -35.07 3.31
C GLY A 231 -31.56 -36.21 2.58
N VAL A 232 -30.23 -36.35 2.70
CA VAL A 232 -29.49 -37.54 2.22
C VAL A 232 -29.54 -38.68 3.24
N GLN A 233 -29.76 -38.37 4.53
CA GLN A 233 -29.78 -39.36 5.60
C GLN A 233 -31.16 -40.02 5.75
N GLU A 234 -32.25 -39.28 5.52
CA GLU A 234 -33.61 -39.86 5.47
C GLU A 234 -33.78 -40.79 4.26
N ALA A 235 -33.15 -40.47 3.12
CA ALA A 235 -33.22 -41.28 1.90
C ALA A 235 -32.43 -42.61 1.95
N SER A 236 -31.70 -42.90 3.03
CA SER A 236 -30.93 -44.15 3.18
C SER A 236 -31.59 -45.24 4.04
N ASP A 237 -32.61 -44.90 4.84
CA ASP A 237 -33.22 -45.86 5.79
C ASP A 237 -34.40 -46.66 5.18
N ASP A 238 -34.96 -46.24 4.05
CA ASP A 238 -36.05 -46.95 3.32
C ASP A 238 -35.54 -48.02 2.32
N SER A 239 -34.25 -48.38 2.37
CA SER A 239 -33.61 -49.29 1.41
C SER A 239 -33.25 -50.65 2.01
N ASP A 240 -34.23 -51.38 2.58
CA ASP A 240 -34.07 -52.79 2.96
C ASP A 240 -35.11 -53.70 2.29
N GLY A 241 -34.62 -54.81 1.72
CA GLY A 241 -35.36 -55.70 0.81
C GLY A 241 -35.26 -55.29 -0.68
N THR A 242 -34.61 -56.04 -1.58
CA THR A 242 -34.12 -57.43 -1.48
C THR A 242 -32.99 -57.70 -2.51
N GLU A 243 -32.29 -58.83 -2.35
CA GLU A 243 -31.37 -59.48 -3.31
C GLU A 243 -29.92 -58.94 -3.48
N SER A 244 -29.08 -59.35 -2.53
CA SER A 244 -28.03 -60.35 -2.78
C SER A 244 -27.32 -60.39 -4.16
N GLN A 245 -26.11 -59.81 -4.26
CA GLN A 245 -24.96 -60.55 -4.82
C GLN A 245 -23.58 -59.96 -4.47
N GLN A 246 -23.03 -60.49 -3.38
CA GLN A 246 -21.62 -60.87 -3.18
C GLN A 246 -20.59 -60.49 -4.27
N LYS A 247 -19.81 -59.42 -4.05
CA LYS A 247 -18.46 -59.31 -4.64
C LYS A 247 -17.46 -58.63 -3.71
N GLN A 248 -16.64 -59.44 -3.05
CA GLN A 248 -15.50 -58.97 -2.25
C GLN A 248 -14.50 -58.23 -3.15
N ASN A 249 -14.08 -57.02 -2.74
CA ASN A 249 -12.90 -56.39 -3.34
C ASN A 249 -12.01 -55.77 -2.25
N LYS A 250 -10.75 -56.19 -2.23
CA LYS A 250 -9.79 -55.89 -1.15
C LYS A 250 -9.30 -54.45 -1.25
N LYS A 251 -9.40 -53.67 -0.17
CA LYS A 251 -8.69 -52.38 -0.03
C LYS A 251 -7.24 -52.61 0.42
N PRO A 252 -6.25 -51.88 -0.14
CA PRO A 252 -4.87 -51.89 0.35
C PRO A 252 -4.73 -51.09 1.66
N PRO A 253 -3.67 -51.32 2.47
CA PRO A 253 -3.51 -50.69 3.77
C PRO A 253 -3.11 -49.21 3.66
N VAL A 254 -3.75 -48.37 4.47
CA VAL A 254 -3.35 -46.96 4.69
C VAL A 254 -2.21 -46.92 5.72
N PRO A 255 -1.09 -46.21 5.46
CA PRO A 255 0.05 -46.20 6.37
C PRO A 255 -0.22 -45.36 7.64
N LEU A 256 0.26 -45.86 8.79
CA LEU A 256 0.23 -45.11 10.05
C LEU A 256 1.04 -43.81 9.96
N VAL A 257 0.38 -42.68 10.18
CA VAL A 257 1.04 -41.40 10.48
C VAL A 257 1.61 -41.48 11.91
N ARG A 258 2.94 -41.61 12.02
CA ARG A 258 3.63 -41.57 13.32
C ARG A 258 3.49 -40.18 13.95
N ARG A 259 3.04 -40.12 15.20
CA ARG A 259 3.23 -38.97 16.09
C ARG A 259 4.73 -38.71 16.23
N ALA A 260 5.22 -37.59 15.69
CA ALA A 260 6.51 -37.05 16.07
C ALA A 260 6.32 -36.22 17.35
N SER A 261 6.71 -36.77 18.50
CA SER A 261 6.95 -35.96 19.68
C SER A 261 8.28 -35.22 19.49
N SER A 262 8.29 -33.92 19.76
CA SER A 262 9.52 -33.15 19.92
C SER A 262 9.40 -32.29 21.17
N ASN A 263 9.84 -32.84 22.30
CA ASN A 263 10.17 -32.05 23.48
C ASN A 263 11.32 -31.11 23.09
N ILE A 264 11.01 -29.83 22.88
CA ILE A 264 12.02 -28.76 22.83
C ILE A 264 11.81 -27.96 24.11
N GLY A 265 12.48 -28.41 25.18
CA GLY A 265 12.52 -27.69 26.44
C GLY A 265 13.32 -26.41 26.28
N TRP A 266 12.67 -25.28 26.50
CA TRP A 266 13.34 -23.98 26.62
C TRP A 266 13.80 -23.79 28.06
N GLY A 267 14.98 -24.33 28.38
CA GLY A 267 15.67 -24.02 29.63
C GLY A 267 16.22 -22.58 29.61
N PRO A 268 16.26 -21.87 30.75
CA PRO A 268 16.79 -20.52 30.81
C PRO A 268 18.32 -20.52 30.70
N MET A 269 18.87 -19.76 29.76
CA MET A 269 20.30 -19.42 29.78
C MET A 269 20.52 -18.27 30.76
N THR A 270 21.20 -18.56 31.87
CA THR A 270 21.83 -17.55 32.71
C THR A 270 23.00 -16.90 31.96
N LEU A 271 23.03 -15.57 31.94
CA LEU A 271 24.19 -14.81 31.48
C LEU A 271 25.13 -14.62 32.67
N GLU A 272 26.31 -15.24 32.63
CA GLU A 272 27.47 -14.75 33.35
C GLU A 272 28.22 -13.75 32.47
N GLU A 273 28.59 -12.61 33.05
CA GLU A 273 29.48 -11.64 32.43
C GLU A 273 30.93 -12.14 32.49
N SER A 274 31.63 -12.12 31.35
CA SER A 274 33.10 -12.13 31.34
C SER A 274 33.60 -11.12 30.32
N ASP A 275 34.31 -10.11 30.83
CA ASP A 275 35.03 -9.14 30.02
C ASP A 275 36.25 -9.80 29.37
N GLY A 276 36.45 -9.59 28.06
CA GLY A 276 37.54 -10.25 27.34
C GLY A 276 37.56 -10.05 25.82
N THR A 277 37.88 -8.84 25.38
CA THR A 277 38.69 -8.50 24.18
C THR A 277 38.79 -9.49 22.98
N ILE A 278 37.68 -10.04 22.45
CA ILE A 278 37.66 -10.82 21.17
C ILE A 278 36.57 -10.31 20.21
N ALA A 279 36.60 -9.02 19.87
CA ALA A 279 35.59 -8.37 19.01
C ALA A 279 35.82 -8.52 17.48
N GLY A 280 36.99 -9.04 17.06
CA GLY A 280 37.39 -9.11 15.64
C GLY A 280 36.93 -10.37 14.90
N SER A 281 37.29 -11.55 15.42
CA SER A 281 37.15 -12.83 14.71
C SER A 281 35.70 -13.29 14.54
N THR A 282 34.89 -13.16 15.60
CA THR A 282 33.48 -13.60 15.64
C THR A 282 32.62 -12.92 14.56
N ARG A 283 32.89 -11.65 14.23
CA ARG A 283 32.16 -10.91 13.18
C ARG A 283 32.42 -11.47 11.77
N ALA A 284 33.58 -12.04 11.50
CA ALA A 284 33.88 -12.67 10.21
C ALA A 284 33.13 -14.01 10.06
N LEU A 285 33.16 -14.83 11.11
CA LEU A 285 32.44 -16.11 11.17
C LEU A 285 30.91 -15.94 11.02
N VAL A 286 30.31 -14.99 11.74
CA VAL A 286 28.86 -14.69 11.64
C VAL A 286 28.48 -14.20 10.22
N ARG A 287 29.31 -13.39 9.57
CA ARG A 287 29.08 -12.98 8.16
C ARG A 287 29.18 -14.16 7.19
N SER A 288 30.15 -15.05 7.39
CA SER A 288 30.32 -16.25 6.55
C SER A 288 29.11 -17.20 6.65
N ALA A 289 28.67 -17.50 7.89
CA ALA A 289 27.49 -18.33 8.13
C ALA A 289 26.21 -17.71 7.55
N SER A 290 26.01 -16.40 7.73
CA SER A 290 24.86 -15.66 7.16
C SER A 290 24.81 -15.72 5.62
N ASN A 291 25.95 -15.50 4.95
CA ASN A 291 26.05 -15.62 3.50
C ASN A 291 25.80 -17.04 2.98
N MET A 292 26.24 -18.06 3.74
CA MET A 292 26.03 -19.46 3.37
C MET A 292 24.54 -19.87 3.52
N ALA A 293 23.88 -19.43 4.60
CA ALA A 293 22.44 -19.60 4.80
C ALA A 293 21.63 -18.87 3.72
N TYR A 294 22.03 -17.66 3.33
CA TYR A 294 21.41 -16.91 2.23
C TYR A 294 21.45 -17.69 0.91
N ARG A 295 22.64 -18.18 0.51
CA ARG A 295 22.79 -18.99 -0.72
C ARG A 295 22.00 -20.30 -0.68
N LYS A 296 21.95 -21.00 0.46
CA LYS A 296 21.22 -22.28 0.59
C LYS A 296 19.70 -22.13 0.67
N MET A 297 19.17 -21.10 1.36
CA MET A 297 17.73 -20.99 1.62
C MET A 297 17.00 -20.12 0.61
N TYR A 298 17.56 -18.97 0.21
CA TYR A 298 16.82 -17.96 -0.57
C TYR A 298 17.08 -18.02 -2.08
N ARG A 299 18.25 -18.48 -2.53
CA ARG A 299 18.47 -18.73 -3.97
C ARG A 299 17.48 -19.77 -4.52
N PRO A 300 17.19 -20.90 -3.84
CA PRO A 300 16.12 -21.80 -4.28
C PRO A 300 14.74 -21.18 -4.18
N MET A 301 14.45 -20.33 -3.18
CA MET A 301 13.14 -19.69 -3.04
C MET A 301 12.87 -18.69 -4.16
N ILE A 302 13.81 -17.79 -4.47
CA ILE A 302 13.70 -16.83 -5.57
C ILE A 302 13.67 -17.57 -6.92
N SER A 303 14.52 -18.58 -7.10
CA SER A 303 14.50 -19.43 -8.30
C SER A 303 13.16 -20.16 -8.47
N ARG A 304 12.58 -20.70 -7.39
CA ARG A 304 11.27 -21.38 -7.40
C ARG A 304 10.14 -20.42 -7.70
N VAL A 305 10.13 -19.22 -7.11
CA VAL A 305 9.14 -18.18 -7.42
C VAL A 305 9.25 -17.74 -8.87
N SER A 306 10.47 -17.56 -9.39
CA SER A 306 10.69 -17.23 -10.80
C SER A 306 10.28 -18.37 -11.74
N SER A 307 10.54 -19.64 -11.37
CA SER A 307 10.18 -20.80 -12.19
C SER A 307 8.69 -21.13 -12.12
N THR A 308 8.01 -20.92 -10.99
CA THR A 308 6.55 -21.07 -10.92
C THR A 308 5.83 -19.94 -11.65
N LEU A 309 6.35 -18.71 -11.60
CA LEU A 309 5.87 -17.61 -12.47
C LEU A 309 6.05 -17.94 -13.96
N ALA A 310 7.19 -18.50 -14.36
CA ALA A 310 7.44 -18.91 -15.74
C ALA A 310 6.58 -20.11 -16.17
N ALA A 311 6.39 -21.11 -15.31
CA ALA A 311 5.53 -22.27 -15.60
C ALA A 311 4.04 -21.88 -15.68
N ALA A 312 3.56 -21.01 -14.77
CA ALA A 312 2.19 -20.47 -14.82
C ALA A 312 1.98 -19.55 -16.04
N ALA A 313 3.03 -18.94 -16.58
CA ALA A 313 2.99 -18.19 -17.84
C ALA A 313 2.93 -19.09 -19.09
N ALA A 314 3.30 -20.38 -18.97
CA ALA A 314 3.39 -21.32 -20.09
C ALA A 314 2.13 -22.19 -20.25
N SER A 315 1.31 -22.35 -19.21
CA SER A 315 0.02 -23.04 -19.31
C SER A 315 -1.05 -22.13 -19.94
N GLU A 316 -0.91 -21.87 -21.23
CA GLU A 316 -1.85 -21.05 -22.01
C GLU A 316 -3.13 -21.84 -22.34
N THR A 317 -4.08 -21.88 -21.40
CA THR A 317 -5.51 -22.03 -21.73
C THR A 317 -6.26 -20.73 -21.39
N PRO A 318 -7.28 -20.34 -22.17
CA PRO A 318 -8.08 -19.14 -21.87
C PRO A 318 -9.01 -19.32 -20.65
N ALA A 319 -8.90 -20.44 -19.93
CA ALA A 319 -9.76 -20.81 -18.81
C ALA A 319 -9.43 -20.03 -17.53
N SER A 320 -10.10 -18.88 -17.40
CA SER A 320 -10.21 -18.03 -16.20
C SER A 320 -8.97 -17.24 -15.77
N GLU A 321 -9.22 -16.00 -15.34
CA GLU A 321 -8.24 -15.12 -14.70
C GLU A 321 -8.02 -15.50 -13.22
N TRP A 322 -8.04 -16.80 -12.89
CA TRP A 322 -7.98 -17.30 -11.51
C TRP A 322 -6.79 -16.77 -10.73
N TRP A 323 -5.63 -16.61 -11.39
CA TRP A 323 -4.43 -16.03 -10.77
C TRP A 323 -4.63 -14.57 -10.30
N MET A 324 -5.45 -13.77 -11.01
CA MET A 324 -5.83 -12.43 -10.54
C MET A 324 -6.80 -12.50 -9.38
N ALA A 325 -7.76 -13.42 -9.41
CA ALA A 325 -8.69 -13.63 -8.31
C ALA A 325 -7.96 -14.08 -7.03
N THR A 326 -7.12 -15.12 -7.11
CA THR A 326 -6.31 -15.63 -6.00
C THR A 326 -5.29 -14.59 -5.51
N GLY A 327 -4.58 -13.93 -6.42
CA GLY A 327 -3.61 -12.88 -6.07
C GLY A 327 -4.27 -11.68 -5.38
N SER A 328 -5.45 -11.28 -5.84
CA SER A 328 -6.26 -10.23 -5.22
C SER A 328 -6.83 -10.67 -3.87
N ALA A 329 -7.31 -11.90 -3.73
CA ALA A 329 -7.79 -12.45 -2.47
C ALA A 329 -6.69 -12.50 -1.40
N LEU A 330 -5.49 -13.01 -1.74
CA LEU A 330 -4.33 -13.01 -0.84
C LEU A 330 -3.90 -11.61 -0.43
N LYS A 331 -3.91 -10.66 -1.38
CA LYS A 331 -3.67 -9.23 -1.10
C LYS A 331 -4.72 -8.66 -0.15
N MET A 332 -6.00 -8.95 -0.36
CA MET A 332 -7.09 -8.50 0.51
C MET A 332 -7.00 -9.09 1.92
N LEU A 333 -6.67 -10.39 2.06
CA LEU A 333 -6.43 -11.02 3.37
C LEU A 333 -5.26 -10.35 4.12
N GLY A 334 -4.16 -10.04 3.42
CA GLY A 334 -3.03 -9.32 4.02
C GLY A 334 -3.39 -7.88 4.45
N LEU A 335 -4.20 -7.18 3.66
CA LEU A 335 -4.73 -5.85 4.01
C LEU A 335 -5.72 -5.90 5.18
N LEU A 336 -6.57 -6.93 5.25
CA LEU A 336 -7.51 -7.15 6.34
C LEU A 336 -6.78 -7.44 7.65
N GLY A 337 -5.79 -8.33 7.64
CA GLY A 337 -4.95 -8.62 8.80
C GLY A 337 -4.14 -7.41 9.28
N PHE A 338 -3.63 -6.59 8.35
CA PHE A 338 -3.02 -5.30 8.69
C PHE A 338 -4.01 -4.35 9.36
N TRP A 339 -5.20 -4.18 8.77
CA TRP A 339 -6.22 -3.28 9.28
C TRP A 339 -6.70 -3.72 10.69
N LEU A 340 -6.97 -5.02 10.89
CA LEU A 340 -7.30 -5.58 12.21
C LEU A 340 -6.21 -5.26 13.24
N GLY A 341 -4.95 -5.55 12.93
CA GLY A 341 -3.84 -5.32 13.85
C GLY A 341 -3.55 -3.83 14.12
N ASP A 342 -3.77 -2.94 13.15
CA ASP A 342 -3.62 -1.48 13.33
C ASP A 342 -4.70 -0.91 14.27
N ASN A 343 -5.94 -1.43 14.20
CA ASN A 343 -7.02 -1.06 15.13
C ASN A 343 -6.84 -1.65 16.53
N VAL A 344 -6.45 -2.93 16.65
CA VAL A 344 -6.12 -3.52 17.96
C VAL A 344 -4.99 -2.72 18.61
N ASN A 345 -3.95 -2.38 17.86
CA ASN A 345 -2.88 -1.52 18.34
C ASN A 345 -3.37 -0.10 18.75
N TYR A 346 -4.32 0.48 18.01
CA TYR A 346 -4.94 1.76 18.37
C TYR A 346 -5.75 1.68 19.67
N LEU A 347 -6.65 0.69 19.81
CA LEU A 347 -7.47 0.45 21.01
C LEU A 347 -6.63 0.07 22.23
N SER A 348 -5.55 -0.69 22.05
CA SER A 348 -4.54 -0.94 23.10
C SER A 348 -3.72 0.31 23.46
N SER A 349 -3.72 1.36 22.64
CA SER A 349 -3.02 2.62 22.92
C SER A 349 -3.89 3.68 23.58
N SER A 350 -5.22 3.64 23.40
CA SER A 350 -6.16 4.49 24.13
C SER A 350 -6.50 3.97 25.54
N GLY A 351 -6.11 2.74 25.88
CA GLY A 351 -6.52 2.07 27.12
C GLY A 351 -7.95 1.51 27.07
N ALA A 352 -8.60 1.47 25.90
CA ALA A 352 -9.93 0.90 25.72
C ALA A 352 -10.00 -0.62 25.98
N LEU A 353 -8.84 -1.29 25.98
CA LEU A 353 -8.68 -2.72 26.29
C LEU A 353 -8.00 -2.97 27.65
N ASP A 354 -7.90 -1.94 28.50
CA ASP A 354 -7.32 -2.10 29.83
C ASP A 354 -8.33 -2.75 30.78
N ASN A 355 -7.87 -3.75 31.52
CA ASN A 355 -8.58 -4.20 32.72
C ASN A 355 -8.11 -3.34 33.91
N TYR A 356 -9.04 -2.58 34.48
CA TYR A 356 -8.81 -1.65 35.59
C TYR A 356 -8.60 -2.32 36.96
N THR A 357 -8.75 -3.65 37.07
CA THR A 357 -8.37 -4.39 38.29
C THR A 357 -6.85 -4.47 38.50
N PHE A 358 -6.04 -4.15 37.49
CA PHE A 358 -4.58 -4.16 37.57
C PHE A 358 -4.02 -2.78 37.93
N SER A 359 -2.85 -2.79 38.57
CA SER A 359 -2.10 -1.56 38.86
C SER A 359 -1.77 -0.78 37.58
N GLN A 360 -1.51 0.53 37.72
CA GLN A 360 -1.22 1.40 36.58
C GLN A 360 0.03 0.94 35.80
N GLU A 361 1.05 0.44 36.50
CA GLU A 361 2.28 -0.07 35.91
C GLU A 361 2.06 -1.38 35.12
N GLU A 362 1.30 -2.32 35.69
CA GLU A 362 0.90 -3.55 34.99
C GLU A 362 0.06 -3.26 33.75
N ARG A 363 -0.88 -2.31 33.83
CA ARG A 363 -1.67 -1.85 32.68
C ARG A 363 -0.77 -1.26 31.60
N ALA A 364 0.14 -0.35 31.95
CA ALA A 364 1.11 0.20 31.00
C ALA A 364 1.96 -0.89 30.33
N SER A 365 2.49 -1.83 31.12
CA SER A 365 3.30 -2.95 30.66
C SER A 365 2.52 -3.96 29.80
N ARG A 366 1.22 -4.16 30.07
CA ARG A 366 0.31 -4.94 29.22
C ARG A 366 0.04 -4.22 27.90
N ARG A 367 -0.30 -2.93 27.92
CA ARG A 367 -0.52 -2.10 26.71
C ARG A 367 0.68 -2.15 25.78
N GLN A 368 1.90 -1.95 26.29
CA GLN A 368 3.12 -1.98 25.48
C GLN A 368 3.35 -3.35 24.82
N ARG A 369 3.11 -4.46 25.54
CA ARG A 369 3.20 -5.82 24.99
C ARG A 369 2.17 -6.04 23.87
N TRP A 370 0.90 -5.68 24.11
CA TRP A 370 -0.18 -5.81 23.12
C TRP A 370 0.03 -4.94 21.88
N GLN A 371 0.44 -3.69 22.04
CA GLN A 371 0.80 -2.79 20.93
C GLN A 371 1.94 -3.36 20.09
N THR A 372 3.00 -3.85 20.73
CA THR A 372 4.15 -4.47 20.03
C THR A 372 3.73 -5.71 19.24
N PHE A 373 2.98 -6.61 19.88
CA PHE A 373 2.46 -7.83 19.25
C PHE A 373 1.52 -7.53 18.08
N ALA A 374 0.52 -6.67 18.29
CA ALA A 374 -0.44 -6.28 17.27
C ALA A 374 0.24 -5.56 16.10
N SER A 375 1.19 -4.67 16.36
CA SER A 375 1.98 -4.00 15.32
C SER A 375 2.85 -4.97 14.52
N HIS A 376 3.51 -5.94 15.18
CA HIS A 376 4.27 -6.99 14.49
C HIS A 376 3.39 -7.84 13.59
N LYS A 377 2.22 -8.28 14.07
CA LYS A 377 1.26 -9.08 13.29
C LYS A 377 0.64 -8.27 12.14
N ALA A 378 0.30 -7.00 12.36
CA ALA A 378 -0.16 -6.10 11.32
C ALA A 378 0.88 -5.94 10.20
N ASN A 379 2.15 -5.68 10.56
CA ASN A 379 3.25 -5.57 9.60
C ASN A 379 3.42 -6.86 8.79
N GLN A 380 3.45 -8.02 9.46
CA GLN A 380 3.59 -9.34 8.81
C GLN A 380 2.44 -9.60 7.82
N ALA A 381 1.19 -9.36 8.22
CA ALA A 381 0.03 -9.50 7.34
C ALA A 381 0.10 -8.56 6.13
N TYR A 382 0.45 -7.28 6.34
CA TYR A 382 0.60 -6.32 5.25
C TYR A 382 1.67 -6.77 4.26
N PHE A 383 2.82 -7.22 4.76
CA PHE A 383 3.95 -7.62 3.92
C PHE A 383 3.64 -8.86 3.06
N MET A 384 2.89 -9.82 3.61
CA MET A 384 2.34 -10.93 2.82
C MET A 384 1.39 -10.43 1.72
N GLY A 385 0.49 -9.50 2.04
CA GLY A 385 -0.39 -8.87 1.04
C GLY A 385 0.37 -8.05 -0.01
N ALA A 386 1.48 -7.40 0.38
CA ALA A 386 2.35 -6.65 -0.53
C ALA A 386 3.13 -7.57 -1.48
N ILE A 387 3.61 -8.72 -1.00
CA ILE A 387 4.23 -9.75 -1.86
C ILE A 387 3.21 -10.31 -2.85
N ALA A 388 2.00 -10.69 -2.40
CA ALA A 388 0.94 -11.16 -3.27
C ALA A 388 0.58 -10.10 -4.34
N GLY A 389 0.45 -8.83 -3.94
CA GLY A 389 0.24 -7.71 -4.83
C GLY A 389 1.38 -7.51 -5.84
N LEU A 390 2.63 -7.65 -5.42
CA LEU A 390 3.80 -7.56 -6.30
C LEU A 390 3.81 -8.67 -7.36
N VAL A 391 3.62 -9.93 -6.95
CA VAL A 391 3.56 -11.07 -7.88
C VAL A 391 2.44 -10.89 -8.91
N THR A 392 1.24 -10.51 -8.44
CA THR A 392 0.07 -10.28 -9.30
C THR A 392 0.33 -9.15 -10.30
N ASN A 393 0.82 -7.99 -9.83
CA ASN A 393 1.07 -6.84 -10.70
C ASN A 393 2.25 -7.05 -11.66
N ALA A 394 3.28 -7.80 -11.25
CA ALA A 394 4.41 -8.16 -12.12
C ALA A 394 3.94 -9.06 -13.27
N TYR A 395 3.16 -10.09 -12.97
CA TYR A 395 2.60 -10.98 -13.99
C TYR A 395 1.62 -10.24 -14.91
N ALA A 396 0.71 -9.41 -14.36
CA ALA A 396 -0.20 -8.57 -15.14
C ALA A 396 0.53 -7.64 -16.13
N TYR A 397 1.58 -6.95 -15.65
CA TYR A 397 2.39 -6.05 -16.48
C TYR A 397 3.18 -6.82 -17.55
N HIS A 398 3.79 -7.94 -17.19
CA HIS A 398 4.55 -8.79 -18.12
C HIS A 398 3.66 -9.33 -19.24
N ARG A 399 2.52 -9.94 -18.89
CA ARG A 399 1.55 -10.49 -19.84
C ARG A 399 0.97 -9.40 -20.74
N PHE A 400 0.59 -8.25 -20.19
CA PHE A 400 0.11 -7.12 -21.00
C PHE A 400 1.14 -6.65 -22.04
N ARG A 401 2.44 -6.66 -21.69
CA ARG A 401 3.52 -6.31 -22.61
C ARG A 401 3.78 -7.39 -23.67
N LYS A 402 3.79 -8.66 -23.30
CA LYS A 402 4.03 -9.79 -24.22
C LYS A 402 2.89 -9.93 -25.23
N ASP A 403 1.65 -9.90 -24.76
CA ASP A 403 0.49 -10.26 -25.58
C ASP A 403 -0.05 -9.00 -26.29
N LYS A 404 -0.70 -8.10 -25.54
CA LYS A 404 -1.54 -7.03 -26.10
C LYS A 404 -0.75 -5.88 -26.72
N LEU A 405 0.35 -5.49 -26.09
CA LEU A 405 1.18 -4.39 -26.59
C LEU A 405 2.06 -4.80 -27.78
N ALA A 406 2.52 -6.05 -27.83
CA ALA A 406 3.30 -6.54 -28.97
C ALA A 406 2.41 -6.66 -30.22
N HIS A 407 1.20 -7.24 -30.08
CA HIS A 407 0.23 -7.33 -31.17
C HIS A 407 -0.09 -5.96 -31.77
N ALA A 408 -0.54 -5.01 -30.96
CA ALA A 408 -0.93 -3.68 -31.44
C ALA A 408 0.24 -2.85 -32.02
N LYS A 409 1.49 -3.17 -31.66
CA LYS A 409 2.68 -2.60 -32.32
C LYS A 409 2.90 -3.20 -33.69
N LYS A 410 2.77 -4.53 -33.81
CA LYS A 410 2.89 -5.24 -35.08
C LYS A 410 1.81 -4.78 -36.07
N GLU A 411 0.55 -4.76 -35.63
CA GLU A 411 -0.62 -4.27 -36.35
C GLU A 411 -0.43 -2.83 -36.86
N TYR A 412 0.10 -1.93 -36.02
CA TYR A 412 0.43 -0.56 -36.43
C TYR A 412 1.60 -0.50 -37.43
N GLN A 413 2.61 -1.38 -37.32
CA GLN A 413 3.71 -1.46 -38.29
C GLN A 413 3.24 -2.03 -39.64
N GLU A 414 2.33 -3.01 -39.64
CA GLU A 414 1.72 -3.58 -40.84
C GLU A 414 0.87 -2.51 -41.58
N SER A 415 0.06 -1.72 -40.86
CA SER A 415 -0.70 -0.59 -41.45
C SER A 415 0.16 0.56 -41.99
N LEU A 416 1.42 0.68 -41.52
CA LEU A 416 2.40 1.62 -42.09
C LEU A 416 3.10 1.04 -43.32
N GLN A 417 3.27 -0.28 -43.40
CA GLN A 417 3.87 -0.95 -44.55
C GLN A 417 2.88 -0.98 -45.73
N GLN A 418 1.62 -1.36 -45.50
CA GLN A 418 0.58 -1.37 -46.54
C GLN A 418 0.38 0.00 -47.19
N SER A 419 0.44 1.09 -46.41
CA SER A 419 0.39 2.46 -46.93
C SER A 419 1.59 2.92 -47.77
N SER A 420 2.64 2.11 -47.86
CA SER A 420 3.76 2.40 -48.76
C SER A 420 3.46 1.96 -50.20
N ASP A 421 2.53 1.03 -50.38
CA ASP A 421 2.23 0.39 -51.66
C ASP A 421 0.87 0.85 -52.24
N GLU A 422 -0.07 1.27 -51.38
CA GLU A 422 -1.39 1.80 -51.75
C GLU A 422 -1.65 3.19 -51.13
N GLU A 423 -2.52 4.00 -51.73
CA GLU A 423 -2.81 5.36 -51.21
C GLU A 423 -3.46 5.26 -49.81
N PRO A 424 -2.84 5.79 -48.74
CA PRO A 424 -3.23 5.47 -47.37
C PRO A 424 -4.65 5.91 -47.00
N ASP A 425 -5.44 4.97 -46.46
CA ASP A 425 -6.57 5.33 -45.60
C ASP A 425 -6.05 5.95 -44.30
N LYS A 426 -6.07 7.28 -44.29
CA LYS A 426 -5.66 8.11 -43.15
C LYS A 426 -6.52 7.88 -41.91
N GLU A 427 -7.77 7.43 -42.03
CA GLU A 427 -8.62 7.14 -40.89
C GLU A 427 -8.28 5.78 -40.25
N GLU A 428 -7.94 4.75 -41.02
CA GLU A 428 -7.46 3.48 -40.47
C GLU A 428 -6.14 3.65 -39.70
N GLN A 429 -5.15 4.34 -40.28
CA GLN A 429 -3.88 4.63 -39.61
C GLN A 429 -4.06 5.44 -38.32
N LYS A 430 -4.99 6.39 -38.33
CA LYS A 430 -5.36 7.21 -37.17
C LYS A 430 -6.09 6.37 -36.13
N HIS A 431 -6.91 5.40 -36.52
CA HIS A 431 -7.55 4.44 -35.63
C HIS A 431 -6.52 3.54 -34.94
N THR A 432 -5.63 2.87 -35.68
CA THR A 432 -4.59 1.98 -35.13
C THR A 432 -3.61 2.75 -34.22
N LEU A 433 -3.21 3.97 -34.60
CA LEU A 433 -2.40 4.86 -33.75
C LEU A 433 -3.11 5.23 -32.44
N ASN A 434 -4.43 5.51 -32.49
CA ASN A 434 -5.21 5.81 -31.29
C ASN A 434 -5.40 4.58 -30.39
N GLN A 435 -5.54 3.38 -30.95
CA GLN A 435 -5.52 2.11 -30.22
C GLN A 435 -4.17 1.88 -29.53
N LEU A 436 -3.06 2.11 -30.24
CA LEU A 436 -1.71 2.00 -29.68
C LEU A 436 -1.49 3.00 -28.52
N LYS A 437 -1.94 4.26 -28.65
CA LYS A 437 -1.90 5.27 -27.57
C LYS A 437 -2.70 4.83 -26.34
N LYS A 438 -3.94 4.33 -26.52
CA LYS A 438 -4.77 3.78 -25.42
C LYS A 438 -4.08 2.61 -24.71
N LEU A 439 -3.36 1.76 -25.45
CA LEU A 439 -2.61 0.64 -24.87
C LEU A 439 -1.32 1.11 -24.15
N GLN A 440 -0.66 2.16 -24.62
CA GLN A 440 0.46 2.80 -23.91
C GLN A 440 0.01 3.47 -22.60
N GLU A 441 -1.14 4.15 -22.58
CA GLU A 441 -1.75 4.65 -21.33
C GLU A 441 -1.99 3.49 -20.34
N LYS A 442 -2.56 2.37 -20.81
CA LYS A 442 -2.79 1.19 -19.97
C LYS A 442 -1.49 0.53 -19.50
N GLN A 443 -0.44 0.51 -20.34
CA GLN A 443 0.90 0.08 -19.94
C GLN A 443 1.42 0.93 -18.78
N PHE A 444 1.22 2.25 -18.82
CA PHE A 444 1.67 3.15 -17.77
C PHE A 444 0.93 2.90 -16.44
N VAL A 445 -0.39 2.73 -16.47
CA VAL A 445 -1.17 2.40 -15.26
C VAL A 445 -0.69 1.09 -14.62
N LEU A 446 -0.46 0.05 -15.43
CA LEU A 446 0.08 -1.23 -14.93
C LEU A 446 1.53 -1.08 -14.42
N PHE A 447 2.36 -0.25 -15.06
CA PHE A 447 3.70 0.07 -14.58
C PHE A 447 3.66 0.77 -13.22
N LEU A 448 2.78 1.75 -13.00
CA LEU A 448 2.62 2.42 -11.71
C LEU A 448 2.14 1.45 -10.61
N ALA A 449 1.24 0.51 -10.93
CA ALA A 449 0.80 -0.53 -10.00
C ALA A 449 1.95 -1.47 -9.60
N LEU A 450 2.79 -1.87 -10.56
CA LEU A 450 4.00 -2.66 -10.31
C LEU A 450 5.03 -1.88 -9.48
N LEU A 451 5.39 -0.66 -9.90
CA LEU A 451 6.32 0.22 -9.19
C LEU A 451 5.88 0.43 -7.74
N LYS A 452 4.61 0.75 -7.52
CA LYS A 452 4.01 0.87 -6.18
C LYS A 452 4.25 -0.40 -5.35
N SER A 453 4.06 -1.58 -5.93
CA SER A 453 4.16 -2.86 -5.22
C SER A 453 5.62 -3.20 -4.86
N CYS A 454 6.57 -2.95 -5.77
CA CYS A 454 8.01 -3.07 -5.49
C CYS A 454 8.42 -2.18 -4.32
N VAL A 455 7.91 -0.95 -4.32
CA VAL A 455 8.19 0.08 -3.32
C VAL A 455 7.54 -0.25 -1.97
N ASP A 456 6.29 -0.73 -1.95
CA ASP A 456 5.64 -1.20 -0.72
C ASP A 456 6.42 -2.39 -0.11
N VAL A 457 6.77 -3.42 -0.90
CA VAL A 457 7.59 -4.54 -0.41
C VAL A 457 8.92 -4.04 0.17
N THR A 458 9.58 -3.09 -0.49
CA THR A 458 10.82 -2.47 -0.01
C THR A 458 10.63 -1.75 1.33
N VAL A 459 9.59 -0.92 1.47
CA VAL A 459 9.25 -0.19 2.70
C VAL A 459 8.94 -1.16 3.85
N PHE A 460 8.01 -2.10 3.63
CA PHE A 460 7.53 -2.98 4.70
C PHE A 460 8.53 -4.06 5.09
N SER A 461 9.46 -4.44 4.20
CA SER A 461 10.57 -5.33 4.56
C SER A 461 11.49 -4.79 5.68
N ASN A 462 11.48 -3.47 5.92
CA ASN A 462 12.25 -2.82 6.97
C ASN A 462 11.47 -2.63 8.29
N ASN A 463 10.18 -3.01 8.32
CA ASN A 463 9.33 -2.83 9.50
C ASN A 463 9.60 -3.88 10.60
N PRO A 464 9.38 -3.52 11.88
CA PRO A 464 9.47 -4.45 13.01
C PRO A 464 8.61 -5.70 12.85
N GLY A 465 9.19 -6.86 13.15
CA GLY A 465 8.57 -8.18 13.01
C GLY A 465 8.86 -8.85 11.66
N ILE A 466 9.36 -8.10 10.67
CA ILE A 466 9.87 -8.61 9.39
C ILE A 466 11.38 -8.45 9.36
N ASP A 467 11.87 -7.21 9.50
CA ASP A 467 13.27 -6.83 9.66
C ASP A 467 14.22 -7.51 8.64
N LEU A 468 13.76 -7.66 7.41
CA LEU A 468 14.38 -8.46 6.35
C LEU A 468 15.82 -8.00 6.07
N HIS A 469 16.00 -6.69 5.95
CA HIS A 469 17.32 -6.09 5.72
C HIS A 469 18.24 -6.23 6.93
N GLN A 470 17.73 -6.14 8.17
CA GLN A 470 18.55 -6.38 9.35
C GLN A 470 19.01 -7.84 9.42
N LYS A 471 18.13 -8.80 9.11
CA LYS A 471 18.45 -10.23 9.08
C LYS A 471 19.46 -10.59 8.00
N PHE A 472 19.38 -9.99 6.80
CA PHE A 472 20.29 -10.30 5.69
C PHE A 472 21.57 -9.47 5.62
N ARG A 473 21.53 -8.19 6.00
CA ARG A 473 22.65 -7.25 5.86
C ARG A 473 23.29 -6.89 7.20
N GLY A 474 22.77 -7.41 8.31
CA GLY A 474 23.13 -7.01 9.67
C GLY A 474 22.70 -5.58 10.04
N LYS A 475 22.02 -4.86 9.14
CA LYS A 475 21.65 -3.44 9.28
C LYS A 475 20.31 -3.17 8.60
N LYS A 476 19.47 -2.34 9.21
CA LYS A 476 18.23 -1.84 8.58
C LYS A 476 18.56 -0.98 7.35
N ASN A 477 17.62 -0.85 6.43
CA ASN A 477 17.74 0.12 5.34
C ASN A 477 17.78 1.54 5.91
N HIS A 478 18.53 2.39 5.21
CA HIS A 478 18.70 3.79 5.56
C HIS A 478 17.36 4.56 5.54
N GLU A 479 17.15 5.39 6.54
CA GLU A 479 15.85 6.04 6.81
C GLU A 479 15.40 6.97 5.67
N GLY A 480 16.31 7.79 5.12
CA GLY A 480 15.99 8.63 3.97
C GLY A 480 15.54 7.84 2.72
N PHE A 481 16.06 6.62 2.53
CA PHE A 481 15.63 5.74 1.42
C PHE A 481 14.24 5.14 1.70
N HIS A 482 13.97 4.74 2.94
CA HIS A 482 12.64 4.28 3.38
C HIS A 482 11.57 5.37 3.17
N CYS A 483 11.90 6.61 3.52
CA CYS A 483 11.04 7.78 3.30
C CYS A 483 10.81 8.07 1.81
N LEU A 484 11.85 8.05 0.97
CA LEU A 484 11.74 8.24 -0.48
C LEU A 484 10.82 7.17 -1.11
N CYS A 485 11.00 5.91 -0.74
CA CYS A 485 10.08 4.84 -1.14
C CYS A 485 8.65 5.12 -0.64
N GLY A 486 8.47 5.54 0.61
CA GLY A 486 7.17 5.94 1.16
C GLY A 486 6.47 7.03 0.34
N LEU A 487 7.22 8.03 -0.14
CA LEU A 487 6.76 9.09 -1.03
C LEU A 487 6.39 8.57 -2.42
N ILE A 488 7.21 7.73 -3.06
CA ILE A 488 6.88 7.12 -4.37
C ILE A 488 5.60 6.27 -4.27
N SER A 489 5.44 5.48 -3.20
CA SER A 489 4.20 4.73 -2.95
C SER A 489 2.99 5.64 -2.70
N ALA A 490 3.16 6.84 -2.13
CA ALA A 490 2.06 7.78 -1.96
C ALA A 490 1.72 8.48 -3.28
N GLY A 491 2.75 8.95 -4.00
CA GLY A 491 2.65 9.64 -5.30
C GLY A 491 1.97 8.80 -6.37
N THR A 492 2.28 7.50 -6.49
CA THR A 492 1.57 6.58 -7.40
C THR A 492 0.06 6.51 -7.15
N VAL A 493 -0.39 6.62 -5.89
CA VAL A 493 -1.82 6.61 -5.54
C VAL A 493 -2.45 7.99 -5.70
N LEU A 494 -1.73 9.07 -5.35
CA LEU A 494 -2.16 10.44 -5.63
C LEU A 494 -2.38 10.63 -7.13
N TYR A 495 -1.44 10.17 -7.96
CA TYR A 495 -1.53 10.21 -9.43
C TYR A 495 -2.80 9.51 -9.94
N ASN A 496 -3.09 8.29 -9.48
CA ASN A 496 -4.27 7.55 -9.94
C ASN A 496 -5.58 8.27 -9.59
N ASN A 497 -5.63 8.92 -8.42
CA ASN A 497 -6.79 9.70 -7.96
C ASN A 497 -6.81 11.16 -8.46
N PHE A 498 -5.74 11.64 -9.10
CA PHE A 498 -5.67 13.00 -9.63
C PHE A 498 -6.67 13.15 -10.78
N PRO A 499 -7.36 14.29 -10.93
CA PRO A 499 -8.24 14.50 -12.08
C PRO A 499 -7.48 14.35 -13.41
N ASP A 500 -8.16 13.76 -14.40
CA ASP A 500 -7.66 13.73 -15.79
C ASP A 500 -7.66 15.16 -16.34
N ALA A 501 -6.73 15.44 -17.26
CA ALA A 501 -6.71 16.72 -17.97
C ALA A 501 -8.01 16.86 -18.78
N LYS A 502 -8.66 18.03 -18.67
CA LYS A 502 -9.76 18.38 -19.59
C LYS A 502 -9.18 18.34 -21.01
N LYS A 503 -9.75 17.50 -21.86
CA LYS A 503 -9.44 17.42 -23.29
C LYS A 503 -10.16 18.53 -24.04
#